data_AF-A0A5B1M788-F1
#
_entry.id   AF-A0A5B1M788-F1
#
_cell.length_a   1.000
_cell.length_b   1.000
_cell.length_c   1.000
_cell.angle_alpha   90.00
_cell.angle_beta   90.00
_cell.angle_gamma   90.00
#
_symmetry.space_group_name_H-M   'P 1'
#
loop_
_entity.id
_entity.type
_entity.pdbx_description
1 polymer ?
#
loop_
_entity_poly.entity_id
_entity_poly.type
_entity_poly.pdbx_seq_one_letter_code
_entity_poly.pdbx_strand_id
1 'polypeptide(L)' 'MSKEAALRAMREARYNARSTGSAVASTPARPMARPAKSEKASPAAPAAPTEELCGHRSMNGRTCTREAGHAAKSHRYS' A
#
# COMPACT_ATOMS: atom_id res chain seq x y z
N MET A 1 -19.93 -30.11 10.83
CA MET A 1 -18.89 -29.23 10.26
C MET A 1 -18.41 -28.28 11.35
N SER A 2 -17.16 -28.37 11.79
CA SER A 2 -16.64 -27.43 12.80
C SER A 2 -16.49 -26.02 12.18
N LYS A 3 -16.61 -24.97 13.00
CA LYS A 3 -16.36 -23.57 12.58
C LYS A 3 -14.99 -23.39 11.93
N GLU A 4 -14.01 -24.16 12.40
CA GLU A 4 -12.66 -24.19 11.86
C GLU A 4 -12.61 -24.83 10.47
N ALA A 5 -13.37 -25.90 10.23
CA ALA A 5 -13.48 -26.52 8.91
C ALA A 5 -14.09 -25.55 7.89
N ALA A 6 -15.08 -24.76 8.29
CA ALA A 6 -15.68 -23.73 7.44
C ALA A 6 -14.67 -22.61 7.08
N LEU A 7 -13.89 -22.15 8.04
CA LEU A 7 -12.84 -21.13 7.79
C LEU A 7 -11.69 -21.68 6.92
N ARG A 8 -11.33 -22.95 7.10
CA ARG A 8 -10.32 -23.63 6.29
C ARG A 8 -10.78 -23.78 4.83
N ALA A 9 -12.02 -24.24 4.62
CA ALA A 9 -12.61 -24.36 3.29
C ALA A 9 -12.67 -23.01 2.53
N MET A 10 -13.05 -21.92 3.22
CA MET A 10 -13.05 -20.57 2.62
C MET A 10 -11.65 -20.09 2.23
N ARG A 11 -10.63 -20.44 3.02
CA ARG A 11 -9.24 -20.07 2.74
C ARG A 11 -8.69 -20.84 1.54
N GLU A 12 -8.96 -22.14 1.48
CA GLU A 12 -8.54 -23.03 0.39
C GLU A 12 -9.21 -22.64 -0.93
N ALA A 13 -10.49 -22.27 -0.90
CA ALA A 13 -11.20 -21.76 -2.08
C ALA A 13 -10.57 -20.47 -2.63
N ARG A 14 -10.20 -19.52 -1.76
CA ARG A 14 -9.52 -18.27 -2.16
C ARG A 14 -8.12 -18.53 -2.70
N TYR A 15 -7.41 -19.48 -2.11
CA TYR A 15 -6.08 -19.87 -2.57
C TYR A 15 -6.14 -20.48 -3.97
N ASN A 16 -7.06 -21.41 -4.19
CA ASN A 16 -7.26 -22.05 -5.48
C ASN A 16 -7.73 -21.06 -6.56
N ALA A 17 -8.64 -20.13 -6.23
CA ALA A 17 -9.05 -19.07 -7.16
C ALA A 17 -7.90 -18.14 -7.57
N ARG A 18 -6.94 -17.91 -6.68
CA ARG A 18 -5.77 -17.07 -6.96
C ARG A 18 -4.68 -17.83 -7.72
N SER A 19 -4.49 -19.11 -7.42
CA SER A 19 -3.44 -19.92 -8.05
C SER A 19 -3.79 -20.32 -9.48
N THR A 20 -5.07 -20.59 -9.77
CA THR A 20 -5.51 -20.96 -11.13
C THR A 20 -5.64 -19.75 -12.06
N GLY A 21 -5.81 -18.53 -11.52
CA GLY A 21 -5.92 -17.30 -12.30
C GLY A 21 -4.61 -16.50 -12.47
N SER A 22 -3.50 -16.94 -11.85
CA SER A 22 -2.28 -16.12 -11.75
C SER A 22 -1.03 -16.81 -12.31
N ALA A 23 -1.18 -17.66 -13.32
CA ALA A 23 -0.05 -18.06 -14.16
C ALA A 23 0.30 -16.99 -15.20
N VAL A 24 -0.60 -16.06 -15.53
CA VAL A 24 -0.34 -14.92 -16.43
C VAL A 24 -1.21 -13.74 -16.04
N ALA A 25 -0.78 -12.92 -15.07
CA ALA A 25 -1.46 -11.66 -14.75
C ALA A 25 -0.43 -10.53 -14.71
N SER A 26 -0.26 -9.98 -15.91
CA SER A 26 0.27 -8.67 -16.24
C SER A 26 0.03 -7.65 -15.12
N THR A 27 1.11 -7.03 -14.64
CA THR A 27 1.05 -5.79 -13.88
C THR A 27 0.20 -4.78 -14.64
N PRO A 28 -0.81 -4.12 -14.04
CA PRO A 28 -1.51 -3.04 -14.72
C PRO A 28 -0.50 -1.94 -15.04
N ALA A 29 -0.21 -1.75 -16.33
CA ALA A 29 0.61 -0.66 -16.81
C ALA A 29 -0.08 0.66 -16.45
N ARG A 30 0.53 1.43 -15.55
CA ARG A 30 0.14 2.82 -15.30
C ARG A 30 0.28 3.62 -16.60
N PRO A 31 -0.69 4.48 -16.96
CA PRO A 31 -0.52 5.38 -18.09
C PRO A 31 0.65 6.33 -17.80
N MET A 32 1.67 6.33 -18.66
CA MET A 32 2.78 7.30 -18.58
C MET A 32 2.26 8.67 -18.97
N ALA A 33 2.10 9.55 -17.98
CA ALA A 33 1.93 10.97 -18.22
C ALA A 33 3.28 11.58 -18.66
N ARG A 34 3.35 12.12 -19.89
CA ARG A 34 4.40 13.08 -20.31
C ARG A 34 3.98 14.45 -19.74
N PRO A 35 4.84 15.22 -19.06
CA PRO A 35 5.86 16.00 -19.77
C PRO A 35 7.15 16.26 -18.96
N ALA A 36 8.24 16.58 -19.65
CA ALA A 36 9.38 17.24 -19.01
C ALA A 36 9.70 18.52 -19.79
N LYS A 37 9.23 19.65 -19.27
CA LYS A 37 9.89 20.94 -19.49
C LYS A 37 10.04 21.61 -18.12
N SER A 38 11.29 21.78 -17.75
CA SER A 38 11.77 22.35 -16.51
C SER A 38 11.70 23.88 -16.54
N GLU A 39 11.01 24.49 -15.58
CA GLU A 39 11.20 25.89 -15.18
C GLU A 39 11.17 26.01 -13.65
N LYS A 40 12.05 26.86 -13.13
CA LYS A 40 12.37 27.03 -11.70
C LYS A 40 11.37 27.94 -10.98
N ALA A 41 11.07 27.53 -9.74
CA ALA A 41 10.87 28.30 -8.50
C ALA A 41 9.69 29.29 -8.34
N SER A 42 8.87 29.07 -7.29
CA SER A 42 8.64 30.04 -6.19
C SER A 42 7.91 29.35 -5.02
N PRO A 43 8.18 29.66 -3.73
CA PRO A 43 7.59 28.97 -2.59
C PRO A 43 6.21 29.55 -2.26
N ALA A 44 5.18 28.72 -2.22
CA ALA A 44 3.85 29.10 -1.74
C ALA A 44 3.61 28.54 -0.32
N ALA A 45 2.96 29.39 0.48
CA ALA A 45 2.66 29.34 1.92
C ALA A 45 2.20 27.98 2.50
N PRO A 46 2.34 27.77 3.83
CA PRO A 46 2.06 26.48 4.45
C PRO A 46 0.58 26.13 4.33
N ALA A 47 0.30 25.03 3.62
CA ALA A 47 -0.97 24.33 3.78
C ALA A 47 -1.08 23.91 5.25
N ALA A 48 -2.31 23.99 5.79
CA ALA A 48 -2.67 23.58 7.14
C ALA A 48 -2.02 22.24 7.53
N PRO A 49 -1.79 21.95 8.82
CA PRO A 49 -1.35 20.61 9.24
C PRO A 49 -2.47 19.63 8.91
N THR A 50 -2.52 19.17 7.67
CA THR A 50 -3.06 17.87 7.37
C THR A 50 -2.27 16.94 8.27
N GLU A 51 -2.97 16.16 9.07
CA GLU A 51 -2.43 15.03 9.80
C GLU A 51 -1.70 14.13 8.80
N GLU A 52 -0.45 14.50 8.49
CA GLU A 52 0.35 13.89 7.46
C GLU A 52 0.70 12.52 8.00
N LEU A 53 0.24 11.47 7.32
CA LEU A 53 0.60 10.13 7.71
C LEU A 53 2.10 9.94 7.53
N CYS A 54 2.70 9.15 8.43
CA CYS A 54 4.14 8.95 8.51
C CYS A 54 4.80 8.33 7.25
N GLY A 55 4.03 7.96 6.23
CA GLY A 55 4.55 7.59 4.90
C GLY A 55 5.27 6.24 4.82
N HIS A 56 5.57 5.59 5.94
CA HIS A 56 6.26 4.30 5.96
C HIS A 56 5.39 3.17 5.43
N ARG A 57 6.05 2.18 4.79
CA ARG A 57 5.41 0.97 4.29
C ARG A 57 6.07 -0.25 4.91
N SER A 58 5.28 -1.13 5.51
CA SER A 58 5.76 -2.43 5.99
C SER A 58 6.15 -3.34 4.82
N MET A 59 6.99 -4.35 5.10
CA MET A 59 7.40 -5.36 4.10
C MET A 59 6.22 -6.09 3.44
N ASN A 60 5.07 -6.18 4.12
CA ASN A 60 3.84 -6.77 3.58
C ASN A 60 3.03 -5.80 2.71
N GLY A 61 3.61 -4.67 2.33
CA GLY A 61 3.00 -3.67 1.45
C GLY A 61 1.95 -2.78 2.12
N ARG A 62 1.73 -2.87 3.44
CA ARG A 62 0.78 -2.02 4.18
C ARG A 62 1.42 -0.69 4.57
N THR A 63 0.73 0.41 4.35
CA THR A 63 1.16 1.77 4.72
C THR A 63 0.83 2.07 6.19
N CYS A 64 1.68 2.86 6.84
CA CYS A 64 1.46 3.33 8.20
C CYS A 64 0.39 4.42 8.21
N THR A 65 -0.65 4.24 9.01
CA THR A 65 -1.77 5.18 9.16
C THR A 65 -1.64 6.03 10.41
N ARG A 66 -0.42 6.19 10.93
CA ARG A 66 -0.12 7.01 12.11
C ARG A 66 0.48 8.34 11.67
N GLU A 67 0.30 9.37 12.48
CA GLU A 67 0.84 10.72 12.31
C GLU A 67 2.35 10.76 11.98
N ALA A 68 2.74 11.79 11.23
CA ALA A 68 4.10 12.12 10.86
C ALA A 68 4.94 12.41 12.11
N GLY A 69 6.18 11.92 12.12
CA GLY A 69 7.10 12.15 13.22
C GLY A 69 6.78 11.38 14.52
N HIS A 70 5.98 10.32 14.48
CA HIS A 70 5.70 9.54 15.69
C HIS A 70 7.00 8.98 16.32
N ALA A 71 7.27 9.39 17.57
CA ALA A 71 8.49 9.05 18.32
C ALA A 71 8.60 7.56 18.70
N ALA A 72 7.52 6.80 18.54
CA ALA A 72 7.53 5.36 18.81
C ALA A 72 8.27 4.63 17.69
N LYS A 73 9.36 3.92 18.03
CA LYS A 73 10.04 2.96 17.15
C LYS A 73 9.18 1.72 16.92
N SER A 74 8.01 1.92 16.33
CA SER A 74 7.21 0.87 15.71
C SER A 74 7.38 0.97 14.19
N HIS A 75 8.63 1.07 13.73
CA HIS A 75 8.99 0.55 12.41
C HIS A 75 8.79 -0.96 12.48
N ARG A 76 7.58 -1.42 12.20
CA ARG A 76 7.35 -2.85 12.00
C ARG A 76 7.91 -3.31 10.64
N TYR A 77 8.87 -2.60 10.06
CA TYR A 77 10.27 -2.95 9.80
C TYR A 77 10.90 -1.71 9.10
N SER A 78 12.14 -1.32 9.44
CA SER A 78 12.92 -0.40 8.58
C SER A 78 13.07 -0.99 7.18
#